data_AF-A0A7X5FQW8-F1
#
_entry.id   AF-A0A7X5FQW8-F1
#
_cell.length_a   1.000
_cell.length_b   1.000
_cell.length_c   1.000
_cell.angle_alpha   90.00
_cell.angle_beta   90.00
_cell.angle_gamma   90.00
#
_symmetry.space_group_name_H-M   'P 1'
#
loop_
_entity.id
_entity.type
_entity.pdbx_description
1 polymer ?
#
loop_
_entity_poly.entity_id
_entity_poly.type
_entity_poly.pdbx_seq_one_letter_code
_entity_poly.pdbx_strand_id
1 'polypeptide(L)'
;MKKLLLGLVFLFILIFFDSAFAIDDITSSNFTIDVGTITPTPTSLISDEAGGTVTNFLASILNKLILVFGVFSAFIMTIGAGYMIIYHGQDEFLSKGKSIFMAGLISLAIALSAGIIVRLFAYLLYS
;
A
#
# COMPACT_ATOMS: atom_id res chain seq x y z
N MET A 1 -23.62 2.69 -20.05
CA MET A 1 -23.33 2.70 -18.59
C MET A 1 -22.07 1.91 -18.22
N LYS A 2 -21.87 0.67 -18.68
CA LYS A 2 -20.68 -0.16 -18.34
C LYS A 2 -19.30 0.48 -18.62
N LYS A 3 -19.16 1.21 -19.73
CA LYS A 3 -17.90 1.90 -20.10
C LYS A 3 -17.55 3.08 -19.18
N LEU A 4 -18.57 3.69 -18.56
CA LEU A 4 -18.41 4.88 -17.72
C LEU A 4 -17.96 4.49 -16.30
N LEU A 5 -18.45 3.35 -15.79
CA LEU A 5 -18.02 2.79 -14.50
C LEU A 5 -16.57 2.29 -14.53
N LEU A 6 -16.16 1.65 -15.63
CA LEU A 6 -14.77 1.20 -15.82
C LEU A 6 -13.79 2.39 -15.90
N GLY A 7 -14.20 3.48 -16.57
CA GLY A 7 -13.43 4.72 -16.62
C GLY A 7 -13.27 5.39 -15.25
N LEU A 8 -14.30 5.34 -14.41
CA LEU A 8 -14.25 5.93 -13.08
C LEU A 8 -13.37 5.12 -12.11
N VAL A 9 -13.40 3.79 -12.20
CA VAL A 9 -12.48 2.92 -11.47
C VAL A 9 -11.03 3.15 -11.90
N PHE A 10 -10.79 3.27 -13.20
CA PHE A 10 -9.45 3.58 -13.73
C PHE A 10 -8.95 4.96 -13.29
N LEU A 11 -9.83 5.97 -13.25
CA LEU A 11 -9.51 7.29 -12.71
C LEU A 11 -9.15 7.23 -11.22
N PHE A 12 -9.88 6.45 -10.43
CA PHE A 12 -9.61 6.29 -9.00
C PHE A 12 -8.25 5.62 -8.76
N ILE A 13 -7.90 4.63 -9.57
CA ILE A 13 -6.57 3.98 -9.55
C ILE A 13 -5.47 5.00 -9.89
N LEU A 14 -5.66 5.82 -10.93
CA LEU A 14 -4.70 6.85 -11.34
C LEU A 14 -4.46 7.90 -10.25
N ILE A 15 -5.52 8.41 -9.63
CA ILE A 15 -5.41 9.39 -8.54
C ILE A 15 -4.68 8.78 -7.33
N PHE A 16 -4.97 7.52 -7.00
CA PHE A 16 -4.30 6.84 -5.89
C PHE A 16 -2.80 6.58 -6.19
N PHE A 17 -2.47 6.19 -7.42
CA PHE A 17 -1.07 6.05 -7.87
C PHE A 17 -0.32 7.37 -7.84
N ASP A 18 -0.93 8.48 -8.28
CA ASP A 18 -0.34 9.82 -8.25
C ASP A 18 -0.05 10.26 -6.81
N SER A 19 -0.98 10.05 -5.87
CA SER A 19 -0.76 10.39 -4.45
C SER A 19 0.30 9.52 -3.76
N ALA A 20 0.49 8.27 -4.20
CA ALA A 20 1.50 7.36 -3.67
C ALA A 20 2.88 7.56 -4.31
N PHE A 21 2.94 8.21 -5.47
CA PHE A 21 4.10 8.42 -6.31
C PHE A 21 4.15 9.88 -6.77
N ALA A 22 3.98 10.83 -5.83
CA ALA A 22 4.20 12.24 -6.11
C ALA A 22 5.69 12.42 -6.44
N ILE A 23 6.02 12.37 -7.72
CA ILE A 23 7.35 12.67 -8.24
C ILE A 23 7.40 14.18 -8.38
N ASP A 24 8.28 14.82 -7.61
CA ASP A 24 8.60 16.23 -7.79
C ASP A 24 8.97 16.51 -9.26
N ASP A 25 8.35 17.55 -9.81
CA ASP A 25 8.50 18.14 -11.15
C ASP A 25 9.58 17.54 -12.06
N ILE A 26 9.15 16.63 -12.96
CA ILE A 26 9.98 15.96 -13.98
C ILE A 26 10.51 16.97 -15.03
N THR A 27 9.97 18.19 -15.10
CA THR A 27 10.42 19.21 -16.07
C THR A 27 11.62 20.02 -15.60
N SER A 28 12.05 19.86 -14.34
CA SER A 28 13.28 20.47 -13.87
C SER A 28 14.49 19.79 -14.52
N SER A 29 15.47 20.58 -14.97
CA SER A 29 16.75 20.07 -15.53
C SER A 29 17.61 19.32 -14.50
N ASN A 30 17.06 19.07 -13.32
CA ASN A 30 17.68 18.46 -12.16
C ASN A 30 16.85 17.27 -11.66
N PHE A 31 16.12 16.60 -12.56
CA PHE A 31 15.44 15.33 -12.29
C PHE A 31 16.47 14.33 -11.75
N THR A 32 16.47 14.20 -10.43
CA THR A 32 17.33 13.29 -9.70
C THR A 32 16.38 12.30 -9.06
N ILE A 33 16.42 11.04 -9.50
CA ILE A 33 15.78 9.98 -8.74
C ILE A 33 16.56 9.90 -7.43
N ASP A 34 16.01 10.45 -6.36
CA ASP A 34 16.61 10.37 -5.03
C ASP A 34 16.54 8.92 -4.56
N VAL A 35 17.56 8.14 -4.94
CA VAL A 35 17.68 6.73 -4.54
C VAL A 35 17.80 6.58 -3.02
N GLY A 36 18.15 7.64 -2.28
CA GLY A 36 18.13 7.63 -0.81
C GLY A 36 16.71 7.54 -0.23
N THR A 37 15.71 7.99 -0.98
CA THR A 37 14.29 7.77 -0.62
C THR A 37 13.78 6.40 -1.04
N ILE A 38 14.45 5.71 -1.98
CA ILE A 38 14.04 4.40 -2.50
C ILE A 38 14.68 3.27 -1.70
N THR A 39 16.00 3.32 -1.53
CA THR A 39 16.75 2.41 -0.68
C THR A 39 16.91 3.05 0.70
N PRO A 40 16.50 2.37 1.78
CA PRO A 40 16.76 2.86 3.12
C PRO A 40 18.29 2.81 3.36
N THR A 41 18.97 3.93 3.18
CA THR A 41 20.41 4.03 3.43
C THR A 41 20.62 4.17 4.94
N PRO A 42 21.33 3.25 5.61
CA PRO A 42 21.68 3.43 7.01
C PRO A 42 22.71 4.55 7.11
N THR A 43 22.30 5.73 7.59
CA THR A 43 23.24 6.73 8.08
C THR A 43 23.93 6.14 9.32
N SER A 44 25.20 5.74 9.14
CA SER A 44 26.16 5.39 10.19
C SER A 44 25.77 4.26 11.16
N LEU A 45 26.37 3.08 10.95
CA LEU A 45 26.33 1.94 11.88
C LEU A 45 27.39 2.01 13.01
N ILE A 46 28.11 3.13 13.17
CA ILE A 46 29.33 3.24 14.01
C ILE A 46 29.26 4.42 15.00
N SER A 47 28.09 4.72 15.55
CA SER A 47 27.97 5.66 16.67
C SER A 47 26.88 5.21 17.65
N ASP A 48 27.04 5.60 18.91
CA ASP A 48 26.30 5.23 20.13
C ASP A 48 24.75 5.41 20.05
N GLU A 49 24.24 5.89 18.92
CA GLU A 49 22.83 6.03 18.56
C GLU A 49 22.32 4.92 17.62
N ALA A 50 23.07 3.82 17.47
CA ALA A 50 22.74 2.71 16.56
C ALA A 50 21.32 2.15 16.77
N GLY A 51 20.77 2.27 17.98
CA GLY A 51 19.38 1.86 18.26
C GLY A 51 18.33 2.66 17.51
N GLY A 52 18.45 3.99 17.50
CA GLY A 52 17.53 4.86 16.77
C GLY A 52 17.59 4.66 15.25
N THR A 53 18.79 4.41 14.71
CA THR A 53 18.98 4.15 13.28
C THR A 53 18.30 2.86 12.84
N VAL A 54 18.41 1.78 13.61
CA VAL A 54 17.78 0.49 13.29
C VAL A 54 16.26 0.57 13.40
N THR A 55 15.72 1.25 14.42
CA THR A 55 14.27 1.44 14.57
C THR A 55 13.70 2.29 13.44
N ASN A 56 14.39 3.35 13.03
CA ASN A 56 13.97 4.21 11.92
C ASN A 56 14.03 3.48 10.58
N PHE A 57 15.06 2.67 10.35
CA PHE A 57 15.17 1.81 9.17
C PHE A 57 14.02 0.80 9.10
N LEU A 58 13.73 0.12 10.22
CA LEU A 58 12.66 -0.88 10.31
C LEU A 58 11.28 -0.25 10.11
N ALA A 59 11.03 0.91 10.71
CA ALA A 59 9.79 1.67 10.54
C ALA A 59 9.60 2.15 9.09
N SER A 60 10.68 2.57 8.42
CA SER A 60 10.65 3.01 7.02
C SER A 60 10.31 1.87 6.06
N ILE A 61 10.94 0.70 6.24
CA ILE A 61 10.62 -0.51 5.45
C ILE A 61 9.18 -0.95 5.70
N LEU A 62 8.75 -0.97 6.96
CA LEU A 62 7.40 -1.38 7.34
C LEU A 62 6.33 -0.47 6.73
N ASN A 63 6.53 0.85 6.78
CA ASN A 63 5.59 1.82 6.19
C ASN A 63 5.48 1.63 4.66
N LYS A 64 6.60 1.40 3.97
CA LYS A 64 6.60 1.09 2.53
C LYS A 64 5.88 -0.23 2.24
N LEU A 65 6.09 -1.25 3.06
CA LEU A 65 5.46 -2.56 2.89
C LEU A 65 3.94 -2.47 3.08
N ILE A 66 3.48 -1.79 4.14
CA ILE A 66 2.05 -1.55 4.40
C ILE A 66 1.41 -0.79 3.24
N LEU A 67 2.10 0.22 2.69
CA LEU A 67 1.60 0.98 1.55
C LEU A 67 1.39 0.07 0.32
N VAL A 68 2.36 -0.78 -0.01
CA VAL A 68 2.24 -1.73 -1.14
C VAL A 68 1.10 -2.73 -0.92
N PHE A 69 1.02 -3.36 0.26
CA PHE A 69 -0.06 -4.32 0.55
C PHE A 69 -1.44 -3.65 0.65
N GLY A 70 -1.52 -2.42 1.14
CA GLY A 70 -2.75 -1.64 1.19
C GLY A 70 -3.30 -1.33 -0.21
N VAL A 71 -2.44 -0.94 -1.15
CA VAL A 71 -2.82 -0.70 -2.55
C VAL A 71 -3.27 -2.00 -3.23
N PHE A 72 -2.55 -3.10 -3.03
CA PHE A 72 -2.93 -4.41 -3.57
C PHE A 72 -4.29 -4.89 -3.02
N SER A 73 -4.54 -4.68 -1.74
CA SER A 73 -5.84 -4.98 -1.13
C SER A 73 -6.96 -4.15 -1.76
N ALA A 74 -6.77 -2.83 -1.88
CA ALA A 74 -7.75 -1.94 -2.50
C ALA A 74 -8.05 -2.35 -3.96
N PHE A 75 -7.04 -2.82 -4.69
CA PHE A 75 -7.21 -3.33 -6.06
C PHE A 75 -8.09 -4.59 -6.12
N ILE A 76 -7.79 -5.61 -5.30
CA ILE A 76 -8.58 -6.85 -5.23
C ILE A 76 -10.03 -6.54 -4.80
N MET A 77 -10.19 -5.63 -3.85
CA MET A 77 -11.50 -5.20 -3.35
C MET A 77 -12.31 -4.50 -4.45
N THR A 78 -11.65 -3.68 -5.26
CA THR A 78 -12.27 -3.00 -6.41
C THR A 78 -12.72 -3.97 -7.49
N ILE A 79 -11.95 -5.03 -7.77
CA ILE A 79 -12.36 -6.10 -8.69
C ILE A 79 -13.56 -6.87 -8.13
N GLY A 80 -13.53 -7.22 -6.85
CA GLY A 80 -14.65 -7.91 -6.18
C GLY A 80 -15.94 -7.09 -6.21
N ALA A 81 -15.84 -5.79 -5.93
CA ALA A 81 -16.97 -4.85 -6.04
C ALA A 81 -17.46 -4.71 -7.49
N GLY A 82 -16.55 -4.63 -8.45
CA GLY A 82 -16.88 -4.63 -9.88
C GLY A 82 -17.66 -5.88 -10.30
N TYR A 83 -17.27 -7.05 -9.78
CA TYR A 83 -17.97 -8.31 -10.01
C TYR A 83 -19.41 -8.27 -9.47
N MET A 84 -19.65 -7.68 -8.31
CA MET A 84 -21.01 -7.55 -7.76
C MET A 84 -21.89 -6.60 -8.59
N ILE A 85 -21.33 -5.50 -9.09
CA ILE A 85 -22.09 -4.47 -9.82
C ILE A 85 -22.37 -4.87 -11.27
N ILE A 86 -21.46 -5.61 -11.92
CA ILE A 86 -21.61 -5.94 -13.35
C ILE A 86 -22.63 -7.06 -13.59
N TYR A 87 -22.76 -7.98 -12.63
CA TYR A 87 -23.52 -9.24 -12.78
C TYR A 87 -24.86 -9.26 -12.04
N HIS A 88 -25.50 -8.10 -11.85
CA HIS A 88 -26.82 -7.96 -11.22
C HIS A 88 -27.81 -9.07 -11.66
N GLY A 89 -28.04 -10.07 -10.81
CA GLY A 89 -29.05 -11.12 -11.01
C GLY A 89 -28.55 -12.56 -11.17
N GLN A 90 -27.24 -12.83 -11.26
CA GLN A 90 -26.70 -14.20 -11.20
C GLN A 90 -26.05 -14.47 -9.85
N ASP A 91 -26.72 -15.26 -9.01
CA ASP A 91 -26.31 -15.57 -7.63
C ASP A 91 -24.88 -16.15 -7.55
N GLU A 92 -24.47 -16.92 -8.56
CA GLU A 92 -23.13 -17.49 -8.60
C GLU A 92 -22.02 -16.42 -8.70
N PHE A 93 -22.20 -15.41 -9.54
CA PHE A 93 -21.20 -14.35 -9.72
C PHE A 93 -21.23 -13.33 -8.59
N LEU A 94 -22.40 -13.10 -7.97
CA LEU A 94 -22.53 -12.28 -6.78
C LEU A 94 -21.79 -12.91 -5.59
N SER A 95 -21.94 -14.23 -5.40
CA SER A 95 -21.24 -14.99 -4.35
C SER A 95 -19.72 -14.97 -4.55
N LYS A 96 -19.25 -15.17 -5.79
CA LYS A 96 -17.82 -15.07 -6.12
C LYS A 96 -17.26 -13.66 -5.88
N GLY A 97 -17.97 -12.62 -6.29
CA GLY A 97 -17.60 -11.23 -6.03
C GLY A 97 -17.47 -10.93 -4.52
N LYS A 98 -18.39 -11.47 -3.70
CA LYS A 98 -18.35 -11.33 -2.23
C LYS A 98 -17.16 -12.02 -1.59
N SER A 99 -16.81 -13.20 -2.06
CA SER A 99 -15.62 -13.91 -1.60
C SER A 99 -14.34 -13.13 -1.91
N ILE A 100 -14.19 -12.63 -3.14
CA ILE A 100 -13.02 -11.85 -3.57
C ILE A 100 -12.92 -10.53 -2.80
N PHE A 101 -14.04 -9.84 -2.62
CA PHE A 101 -14.09 -8.60 -1.83
C PHE A 101 -13.67 -8.84 -0.37
N MET A 102 -14.19 -9.91 0.26
CA MET A 102 -13.81 -10.27 1.62
C MET A 102 -12.34 -10.69 1.73
N ALA A 103 -11.79 -11.41 0.75
CA ALA A 103 -10.38 -11.74 0.71
C ALA A 103 -9.50 -10.48 0.65
N GLY A 104 -9.92 -9.46 -0.12
CA GLY A 104 -9.28 -8.14 -0.12
C GLY A 104 -9.36 -7.43 1.24
N LEU A 105 -10.50 -7.50 1.91
CA LEU A 105 -10.67 -6.91 3.25
C LEU A 105 -9.79 -7.61 4.31
N ILE A 106 -9.67 -8.94 4.23
CA ILE A 106 -8.83 -9.74 5.14
C ILE A 106 -7.36 -9.41 4.94
N SER A 107 -6.89 -9.27 3.69
CA SER A 107 -5.51 -8.88 3.43
C SER A 107 -5.18 -7.48 3.94
N LEU A 108 -6.14 -6.54 3.87
CA LEU A 108 -6.01 -5.21 4.47
C LEU A 108 -5.82 -5.29 5.98
N ALA A 109 -6.69 -6.08 6.64
CA ALA A 109 -6.68 -6.25 8.09
C ALA A 109 -5.35 -6.87 8.57
N ILE A 110 -4.82 -7.85 7.83
CA ILE A 110 -3.52 -8.48 8.11
C ILE A 110 -2.38 -7.45 7.95
N ALA A 111 -2.40 -6.64 6.88
CA ALA A 111 -1.37 -5.63 6.64
C ALA A 111 -1.32 -4.58 7.76
N LEU A 112 -2.48 -4.09 8.19
CA LEU A 112 -2.61 -3.16 9.32
C LEU A 112 -2.13 -3.80 10.65
N SER A 113 -2.48 -5.06 10.88
CA SER A 113 -2.09 -5.80 12.08
C SER A 113 -0.58 -6.04 12.15
N ALA A 114 0.05 -6.37 11.02
CA ALA A 114 1.50 -6.52 10.93
C ALA A 114 2.23 -5.21 11.31
N GLY A 115 1.68 -4.06 10.90
CA GLY A 115 2.21 -2.75 11.27
C GLY A 115 2.25 -2.50 12.78
N ILE A 116 1.18 -2.87 13.48
CA ILE A 116 1.08 -2.72 14.95
C ILE A 116 2.06 -3.65 15.65
N ILE A 117 2.15 -4.91 15.21
CA ILE A 117 3.04 -5.91 15.82
C ILE A 117 4.50 -5.48 15.71
N VAL A 118 4.96 -5.04 14.53
CA VAL A 118 6.36 -4.64 14.35
C VAL A 118 6.71 -3.41 15.19
N ARG A 119 5.79 -2.44 15.33
CA ARG A 119 5.97 -1.30 16.24
C ARG A 119 6.04 -1.73 17.71
N LEU A 120 5.23 -2.71 18.11
CA LEU A 120 5.26 -3.28 19.47
C LEU A 120 6.59 -4.00 19.76
N PHE A 121 7.10 -4.78 18.81
CA PHE A 121 8.41 -5.43 18.93
C PHE A 121 9.54 -4.41 18.99
N ALA A 122 9.51 -3.37 18.16
CA ALA A 122 10.50 -2.31 18.22
C ALA A 122 10.51 -1.59 19.58
N TYR A 123 9.32 -1.34 20.14
CA TYR A 123 9.18 -0.78 21.48
C TYR A 123 9.72 -1.71 22.57
N LEU A 124 9.43 -3.01 22.50
CA LEU A 124 9.92 -4.00 23.46
C LEU A 124 11.44 -4.23 23.41
N LEU A 125 12.05 -4.09 22.23
CA LEU A 125 13.49 -4.35 22.04
C LEU A 125 14.38 -3.18 22.48
N TYR A 126 13.83 -1.97 22.48
CA TYR A 126 14.53 -0.71 22.81
C TYR A 126 13.96 0.00 24.05
N SER A 127 13.06 -0.65 24.78
CA SER A 127 12.65 -0.29 26.15
C SER A 127 13.53 -0.97 27.18
#